data_AF-A0A3S8ZSC4-F1
#
_entry.id   AF-A0A3S8ZSC4-F1
#
_cell.length_a   1.000
_cell.length_b   1.000
_cell.length_c   1.000
_cell.angle_alpha   90.00
_cell.angle_beta   90.00
_cell.angle_gamma   90.00
#
_symmetry.space_group_name_H-M   'P 1'
#
loop_
_entity.id
_entity.type
_entity.pdbx_description
1 polymer ?
#
loop_
_entity_poly.entity_id
_entity_poly.type
_entity_poly.pdbx_seq_one_letter_code
_entity_poly.pdbx_strand_id
1 'polypeptide(L)'
;MSKARSPSLKIQAIPLQASADFAKEEGADSISAAIMPVLPMVSTPAFKPAQGLKCCITLNLAFFFDGTGNNVDADVGTFEHSNVARLFRAHHKDDMATGVYRFYIPGLGTYFKDIGDNGGGTLGLAFGGGGRKRLNWAKDQFKTVVGHTQEEITEIRVSLFGFSRGAALARAFALILDKLCPDGLYKLPNGKDAPLTIYFMGLFDTVASVGLPAGSGVATALAASDATSAKWAAYEKSLVSRRDNHSNGLAKLAFGEPGADPSPTWADGHMEWASDLRIPRSGLVAHCVHMVAAHEQRHSFPSDSVRVGQHYPGNCIEMVYPGMHSDVGGGYRPGEEGKSLEQKEILGQIPLLAMYQLAMEKGVPLMSMEELKVIRVDKDFDVSPDFLKAYSNYQAKISNSTLGRTVLSHMYYYFLWRFFRIKNSRAAQLKTNEDQEVKFKKNHEELGKKVGDLEEKYKQANKKARKASGAVQNQRNMQTRAGGEVDPQLLQDEAQAKDELEIAKDNWLKEKAKLDSLPSIGKTGVSLPMYDRLLVQETEQIIKLAQPGKKLRPHYQGLLKAWKDAQDGKGLDEKKDAELIGFFDSYMHDSLAGFATDLTLPSDPRCIYVGGDDEAMYAGLISTIQASAA
;
A
#
# COMPACT_ATOMS: atom_id res chain seq x y z
N MET A 1 55.85 27.95 -2.54
CA MET A 1 55.22 26.96 -3.43
C MET A 1 55.25 25.60 -2.75
N SER A 2 54.14 25.14 -2.17
CA SER A 2 53.97 23.76 -1.69
C SER A 2 52.58 23.27 -2.11
N LYS A 3 52.51 22.02 -2.59
CA LYS A 3 51.25 21.31 -2.90
C LYS A 3 50.94 20.38 -1.73
N ALA A 4 49.79 20.56 -1.11
CA ALA A 4 49.22 19.62 -0.14
C ALA A 4 48.14 18.77 -0.82
N ARG A 5 48.14 17.48 -0.46
CA ARG A 5 47.32 16.38 -0.99
C ARG A 5 45.91 16.41 -0.39
N SER A 6 44.90 16.13 -1.21
CA SER A 6 43.54 15.75 -0.77
C SER A 6 43.48 14.22 -0.57
N PRO A 7 42.84 13.71 0.50
CA PRO A 7 42.69 12.28 0.71
C PRO A 7 41.56 11.73 -0.17
N SER A 8 41.88 10.69 -0.94
CA SER A 8 40.91 9.90 -1.68
C SER A 8 40.33 8.83 -0.74
N LEU A 9 39.03 8.91 -0.43
CA LEU A 9 38.31 7.78 0.13
C LEU A 9 38.09 6.75 -0.98
N LYS A 10 38.91 5.70 -1.00
CA LYS A 10 38.64 4.48 -1.75
C LYS A 10 37.63 3.66 -0.94
N ILE A 11 36.37 3.67 -1.34
CA ILE A 11 35.38 2.68 -0.88
C ILE A 11 35.52 1.48 -1.81
N GLN A 12 35.92 0.34 -1.25
CA GLN A 12 35.94 -0.93 -1.98
C GLN A 12 34.51 -1.29 -2.38
N ALA A 13 34.28 -1.42 -3.69
CA ALA A 13 33.10 -2.09 -4.20
C ALA A 13 33.12 -3.55 -3.69
N ILE A 14 32.09 -3.94 -2.93
CA ILE A 14 31.87 -5.34 -2.59
C ILE A 14 31.45 -6.04 -3.89
N PRO A 15 32.13 -7.13 -4.32
CA PRO A 15 31.81 -7.77 -5.58
C PRO A 15 30.41 -8.39 -5.56
N LEU A 16 29.63 -8.08 -6.60
CA LEU A 16 28.40 -8.79 -7.01
C LEU A 16 28.76 -10.20 -7.52
N GLN A 17 29.27 -11.07 -6.65
CA GLN A 17 29.54 -12.48 -6.96
C GLN A 17 29.26 -13.39 -5.74
N ALA A 18 28.10 -13.23 -5.12
CA ALA A 18 27.60 -14.18 -4.13
C ALA A 18 26.10 -14.42 -4.33
N SER A 19 25.71 -14.89 -5.51
CA SER A 19 24.36 -15.44 -5.73
C SER A 19 24.33 -16.64 -6.70
N ALA A 20 25.48 -17.11 -7.18
CA ALA A 20 25.54 -18.18 -8.18
C ALA A 20 25.96 -19.56 -7.64
N ASP A 21 26.62 -19.66 -6.48
CA ASP A 21 27.23 -20.92 -6.03
C ASP A 21 26.56 -21.59 -4.81
N PHE A 22 25.42 -21.09 -4.32
CA PHE A 22 24.64 -21.75 -3.26
C PHE A 22 23.52 -22.68 -3.79
N ALA A 23 23.44 -22.89 -5.11
CA ALA A 23 22.41 -23.71 -5.74
C ALA A 23 22.76 -25.21 -5.83
N LYS A 24 23.80 -25.69 -5.15
CA LYS A 24 24.14 -27.11 -5.09
C LYS A 24 24.37 -27.51 -3.64
N GLU A 25 23.55 -28.46 -3.19
CA GLU A 25 23.52 -29.04 -1.84
C GLU A 25 22.69 -28.27 -0.80
N GLU A 26 21.39 -28.16 -1.02
CA GLU A 26 20.33 -28.50 -0.04
C GLU A 26 18.96 -28.37 -0.73
N GLY A 27 18.05 -29.32 -0.47
CA GLY A 27 16.83 -29.51 -1.26
C GLY A 27 15.84 -28.33 -1.19
N ALA A 28 15.35 -27.91 -2.36
CA ALA A 28 14.04 -27.32 -2.73
C ALA A 28 13.26 -26.33 -1.81
N ASP A 29 13.73 -25.90 -0.64
CA ASP A 29 12.93 -25.14 0.34
C ASP A 29 13.52 -23.79 0.79
N SER A 30 14.47 -23.21 0.05
CA SER A 30 15.11 -21.94 0.42
C SER A 30 15.12 -20.91 -0.71
N ILE A 31 13.97 -20.27 -0.97
CA ILE A 31 13.98 -18.92 -1.56
C ILE A 31 13.65 -17.96 -0.42
N SER A 32 14.72 -17.38 0.12
CA SER A 32 14.72 -16.37 1.18
C SER A 32 13.77 -15.22 0.87
N ALA A 33 13.14 -14.65 1.90
CA ALA A 33 12.61 -13.29 1.83
C ALA A 33 13.80 -12.35 1.66
N ALA A 34 14.25 -12.17 0.42
CA ALA A 34 15.46 -11.41 0.12
C ALA A 34 15.21 -9.94 0.44
N ILE A 35 16.14 -9.31 1.15
CA ILE A 35 16.17 -7.86 1.31
C ILE A 35 17.22 -7.34 0.34
N MET A 36 16.79 -6.54 -0.62
CA MET A 36 17.72 -5.81 -1.48
C MET A 36 18.43 -4.74 -0.63
N PRO A 37 19.77 -4.73 -0.53
CA PRO A 37 20.46 -3.55 -0.03
C PRO A 37 20.10 -2.37 -0.92
N VAL A 38 20.07 -1.15 -0.36
CA VAL A 38 19.94 0.06 -1.18
C VAL A 38 21.18 0.12 -2.07
N LEU A 39 21.03 -0.28 -3.34
CA LEU A 39 22.09 -0.13 -4.31
C LEU A 39 22.23 1.37 -4.59
N PRO A 40 23.46 1.92 -4.57
CA PRO A 40 23.66 3.25 -5.12
C PRO A 40 23.09 3.26 -6.54
N MET A 41 22.34 4.30 -6.89
CA MET A 41 21.78 4.51 -8.23
C MET A 41 22.92 4.45 -9.26
N VAL A 42 23.20 3.27 -9.79
CA VAL A 42 24.05 3.09 -10.97
C VAL A 42 23.22 3.57 -12.15
N SER A 43 23.84 4.26 -13.11
CA SER A 43 23.18 4.71 -14.33
C SER A 43 22.53 3.51 -15.04
N THR A 44 21.25 3.29 -14.80
CA THR A 44 20.46 2.33 -15.56
C THR A 44 20.30 2.90 -16.96
N PRO A 45 20.63 2.13 -18.02
CA PRO A 45 20.55 2.64 -19.37
C PRO A 45 19.12 3.10 -19.67
N ALA A 46 18.99 4.29 -20.27
CA ALA A 46 17.70 4.85 -20.66
C ALA A 46 16.89 3.85 -21.50
N PHE A 47 15.57 3.84 -21.32
CA PHE A 47 14.69 3.04 -22.14
C PHE A 47 14.88 3.41 -23.62
N LYS A 48 15.25 2.43 -24.43
CA LYS A 48 15.35 2.59 -25.88
C LYS A 48 14.13 1.93 -26.49
N PRO A 49 13.11 2.71 -26.93
CA PRO A 49 11.99 2.11 -27.64
C PRO A 49 12.54 1.38 -28.87
N ALA A 50 11.97 0.19 -29.16
CA ALA A 50 12.23 -0.46 -30.43
C ALA A 50 11.78 0.52 -31.53
N GLN A 51 12.69 0.89 -32.43
CA GLN A 51 12.30 1.63 -33.63
C GLN A 51 11.41 0.69 -34.44
N GLY A 52 10.09 0.91 -34.39
CA GLY A 52 9.15 0.16 -35.20
C GLY A 52 9.57 0.25 -36.66
N LEU A 53 9.85 -0.88 -37.29
CA LEU A 53 9.68 -0.95 -38.74
C LEU A 53 8.22 -0.54 -39.00
N LYS A 54 7.96 0.35 -39.96
CA LYS A 54 6.61 0.92 -40.21
C LYS A 54 5.47 -0.12 -40.37
N CYS A 55 5.76 -1.42 -40.47
CA CYS A 55 4.78 -2.50 -40.57
C CYS A 55 4.47 -3.24 -39.25
N CYS A 56 5.32 -3.20 -38.22
CA CYS A 56 5.19 -4.07 -37.03
C CYS A 56 5.48 -3.31 -35.72
N ILE A 57 4.76 -3.65 -34.64
CA ILE A 57 4.90 -2.99 -33.33
C ILE A 57 4.82 -3.95 -32.15
N THR A 58 5.60 -3.69 -31.10
CA THR A 58 5.44 -4.31 -29.77
C THR A 58 4.72 -3.32 -28.87
N LEU A 59 3.61 -3.75 -28.27
CA LEU A 59 2.85 -2.93 -27.35
C LEU A 59 3.36 -3.13 -25.92
N ASN A 60 3.68 -2.03 -25.22
CA ASN A 60 4.09 -1.99 -23.82
C ASN A 60 3.04 -1.22 -23.02
N LEU A 61 2.16 -1.94 -22.33
CA LEU A 61 1.06 -1.38 -21.54
C LEU A 61 1.36 -1.48 -20.05
N ALA A 62 1.42 -0.35 -19.35
CA ALA A 62 1.61 -0.30 -17.91
C ALA A 62 0.31 0.08 -17.18
N PHE A 63 -0.09 -0.71 -16.17
CA PHE A 63 -1.24 -0.41 -15.32
C PHE A 63 -0.82 -0.20 -13.87
N PHE A 64 -1.23 0.92 -13.30
CA PHE A 64 -0.85 1.37 -11.96
C PHE A 64 -2.10 1.47 -11.07
N PHE A 65 -2.35 0.44 -10.27
CA PHE A 65 -3.50 0.33 -9.37
C PHE A 65 -3.17 0.86 -7.97
N ASP A 66 -3.65 2.05 -7.64
CA ASP A 66 -3.22 2.71 -6.41
C ASP A 66 -3.92 2.16 -5.14
N GLY A 67 -3.32 2.45 -3.98
CA GLY A 67 -3.82 2.12 -2.66
C GLY A 67 -5.07 2.90 -2.28
N THR A 68 -5.80 2.41 -1.28
CA THR A 68 -7.06 3.04 -0.87
C THR A 68 -6.83 4.41 -0.26
N GLY A 69 -7.61 5.40 -0.70
CA GLY A 69 -7.42 6.79 -0.30
C GLY A 69 -6.38 7.53 -1.15
N ASN A 70 -5.56 6.84 -1.96
CA ASN A 70 -4.54 7.48 -2.80
C ASN A 70 -5.09 7.91 -4.16
N ASN A 71 -4.65 9.09 -4.62
CA ASN A 71 -5.04 9.64 -5.91
C ASN A 71 -3.99 10.63 -6.43
N VAL A 72 -3.41 10.34 -7.60
CA VAL A 72 -2.31 11.13 -8.18
C VAL A 72 -2.63 12.63 -8.31
N ASP A 73 -3.89 12.99 -8.61
CA ASP A 73 -4.32 14.38 -8.78
C ASP A 73 -4.63 15.06 -7.45
N ALA A 74 -5.14 14.31 -6.47
CA ALA A 74 -5.41 14.83 -5.13
C ALA A 74 -4.10 15.11 -4.36
N ASP A 75 -3.09 14.27 -4.58
CA ASP A 75 -1.85 14.29 -3.78
C ASP A 75 -0.78 15.24 -4.38
N VAL A 76 -1.12 16.01 -5.43
CA VAL A 76 -0.19 16.95 -6.05
C VAL A 76 0.24 18.04 -5.07
N GLY A 77 1.56 18.14 -4.85
CA GLY A 77 2.16 19.16 -4.00
C GLY A 77 2.10 18.87 -2.50
N THR A 78 1.59 17.70 -2.11
CA THR A 78 1.52 17.25 -0.71
C THR A 78 2.68 16.33 -0.33
N PHE A 79 3.36 15.75 -1.33
CA PHE A 79 4.36 14.68 -1.21
C PHE A 79 3.82 13.35 -0.65
N GLU A 80 2.50 13.22 -0.57
CA GLU A 80 1.79 12.03 -0.10
C GLU A 80 1.62 10.95 -1.18
N HIS A 81 2.06 11.21 -2.42
CA HIS A 81 1.94 10.23 -3.48
C HIS A 81 2.43 8.86 -3.03
N SER A 82 1.60 7.84 -3.22
CA SER A 82 2.01 6.46 -3.06
C SER A 82 3.16 6.13 -4.01
N ASN A 83 3.83 5.02 -3.75
CA ASN A 83 4.88 4.51 -4.62
C ASN A 83 4.33 4.10 -5.99
N VAL A 84 3.05 3.69 -6.08
CA VAL A 84 2.38 3.43 -7.37
C VAL A 84 2.22 4.72 -8.17
N ALA A 85 1.76 5.81 -7.54
CA ALA A 85 1.65 7.11 -8.19
C ALA A 85 3.02 7.66 -8.62
N ARG A 86 4.05 7.50 -7.79
CA ARG A 86 5.44 7.89 -8.11
C ARG A 86 5.99 7.11 -9.30
N LEU A 87 5.78 5.80 -9.35
CA LEU A 87 6.17 4.97 -10.51
C LEU A 87 5.38 5.34 -11.78
N PHE A 88 4.09 5.65 -11.67
CA PHE A 88 3.31 6.16 -12.81
C PHE A 88 3.84 7.49 -13.34
N ARG A 89 4.21 8.41 -12.43
CA ARG A 89 4.83 9.70 -12.77
C ARG A 89 6.23 9.52 -13.38
N ALA A 90 6.94 8.47 -13.01
CA ALA A 90 8.24 8.12 -13.56
C ALA A 90 8.18 7.31 -14.87
N HIS A 91 7.02 6.81 -15.27
CA HIS A 91 6.85 6.10 -16.54
C HIS A 91 6.82 7.06 -17.74
N HIS A 92 7.43 6.67 -18.86
CA HIS A 92 7.30 7.41 -20.12
C HIS A 92 5.82 7.62 -20.48
N LYS A 93 5.50 8.81 -21.01
CA LYS A 93 4.14 9.10 -21.45
C LYS A 93 3.76 8.27 -22.67
N ASP A 94 2.46 8.19 -22.94
CA ASP A 94 1.94 7.47 -24.08
C ASP A 94 2.58 7.94 -25.39
N ASP A 95 3.01 6.98 -26.19
CA ASP A 95 3.61 7.20 -27.50
C ASP A 95 3.19 6.06 -28.43
N MET A 96 2.22 6.37 -29.29
CA MET A 96 1.66 5.42 -30.26
C MET A 96 2.72 4.92 -31.24
N ALA A 97 3.73 5.73 -31.57
CA ALA A 97 4.76 5.36 -32.54
C ALA A 97 5.72 4.30 -31.98
N THR A 98 5.85 4.24 -30.65
CA THR A 98 6.72 3.27 -29.95
C THR A 98 5.95 2.21 -29.19
N GLY A 99 4.61 2.26 -29.25
CA GLY A 99 3.72 1.29 -28.61
C GLY A 99 3.69 1.39 -27.09
N VAL A 100 4.07 2.53 -26.50
CA VAL A 100 4.14 2.72 -25.05
C VAL A 100 2.85 3.36 -24.55
N TYR A 101 2.22 2.76 -23.53
CA TYR A 101 0.99 3.26 -22.92
C TYR A 101 1.03 3.09 -21.40
N ARG A 102 0.47 4.05 -20.65
CA ARG A 102 0.34 3.97 -19.20
C ARG A 102 -1.06 4.35 -18.72
N PHE A 103 -1.57 3.58 -17.77
CA PHE A 103 -2.89 3.77 -17.18
C PHE A 103 -2.77 3.87 -15.67
N TYR A 104 -3.19 4.99 -15.10
CA TYR A 104 -3.31 5.16 -13.66
C TYR A 104 -4.75 4.90 -13.23
N ILE A 105 -4.93 4.04 -12.23
CA ILE A 105 -6.22 3.65 -11.67
C ILE A 105 -6.22 4.16 -10.22
N PRO A 106 -7.00 5.21 -9.91
CA PRO A 106 -7.08 5.75 -8.56
C PRO A 106 -7.50 4.70 -7.54
N GLY A 107 -7.03 4.89 -6.31
CA GLY A 107 -7.37 4.07 -5.16
C GLY A 107 -8.87 3.87 -4.96
N LEU A 108 -9.27 2.75 -4.35
CA LEU A 108 -10.65 2.62 -3.88
C LEU A 108 -10.97 3.75 -2.89
N GLY A 109 -12.23 4.21 -2.91
CA GLY A 109 -12.68 5.29 -2.05
C GLY A 109 -12.28 6.71 -2.49
N THR A 110 -11.53 6.88 -3.59
CA THR A 110 -11.19 8.20 -4.14
C THR A 110 -11.97 8.52 -5.41
N TYR A 111 -11.97 9.81 -5.80
CA TYR A 111 -12.64 10.28 -6.99
C TYR A 111 -12.04 9.63 -8.26
N PHE A 112 -12.89 9.02 -9.08
CA PHE A 112 -12.53 8.50 -10.39
C PHE A 112 -13.65 8.78 -11.40
N LYS A 113 -13.47 9.89 -12.15
CA LYS A 113 -14.44 10.42 -13.11
C LYS A 113 -14.91 9.39 -14.13
N ASP A 114 -13.99 8.65 -14.73
CA ASP A 114 -14.26 7.78 -15.87
C ASP A 114 -15.18 6.60 -15.56
N ILE A 115 -15.31 6.23 -14.28
CA ILE A 115 -16.21 5.17 -13.81
C ILE A 115 -17.37 5.70 -12.95
N GLY A 116 -17.49 7.03 -12.86
CA GLY A 116 -18.50 7.72 -12.06
C GLY A 116 -18.36 7.48 -10.55
N ASP A 117 -17.16 7.22 -10.05
CA ASP A 117 -16.89 7.09 -8.62
C ASP A 117 -16.61 8.48 -8.03
N ASN A 118 -17.49 8.97 -7.16
CA ASN A 118 -17.35 10.29 -6.56
C ASN A 118 -16.34 10.32 -5.39
N GLY A 119 -15.86 9.16 -4.91
CA GLY A 119 -15.02 9.07 -3.72
C GLY A 119 -15.75 9.34 -2.40
N GLY A 120 -15.10 9.02 -1.27
CA GLY A 120 -15.57 9.31 0.11
C GLY A 120 -16.81 8.54 0.58
N GLY A 121 -17.29 7.55 -0.15
CA GLY A 121 -18.44 6.74 0.25
C GLY A 121 -18.06 5.49 1.06
N THR A 122 -18.72 5.26 2.20
CA THR A 122 -18.65 3.99 2.96
C THR A 122 -19.02 2.77 2.10
N LEU A 123 -19.93 2.96 1.13
CA LEU A 123 -20.29 1.95 0.13
C LEU A 123 -19.14 1.56 -0.82
N GLY A 124 -18.23 2.49 -1.14
CA GLY A 124 -17.10 2.25 -2.06
C GLY A 124 -15.88 1.58 -1.41
N LEU A 125 -15.80 1.62 -0.08
CA LEU A 125 -14.72 1.02 0.71
C LEU A 125 -15.01 -0.43 1.13
N ALA A 126 -16.27 -0.87 1.12
CA ALA A 126 -16.70 -2.15 1.67
C ALA A 126 -17.45 -3.07 0.67
N PHE A 127 -18.05 -2.58 -0.42
CA PHE A 127 -18.72 -3.46 -1.39
C PHE A 127 -17.89 -3.56 -2.67
N GLY A 128 -17.51 -4.78 -3.07
CA GLY A 128 -16.56 -5.07 -4.15
C GLY A 128 -16.83 -4.39 -5.52
N GLY A 129 -18.01 -3.81 -5.73
CA GLY A 129 -18.38 -3.05 -6.93
C GLY A 129 -17.41 -1.92 -7.31
N GLY A 130 -16.78 -1.23 -6.36
CA GLY A 130 -15.77 -0.19 -6.66
C GLY A 130 -14.51 -0.75 -7.32
N GLY A 131 -14.06 -1.92 -6.87
CA GLY A 131 -12.95 -2.66 -7.47
C GLY A 131 -13.32 -3.27 -8.82
N ARG A 132 -14.52 -3.84 -8.95
CA ARG A 132 -15.02 -4.40 -10.23
C ARG A 132 -15.03 -3.35 -11.34
N LYS A 133 -15.52 -2.13 -11.05
CA LYS A 133 -15.53 -1.02 -12.02
C LYS A 133 -14.12 -0.66 -12.50
N ARG A 134 -13.14 -0.64 -11.59
CA ARG A 134 -11.72 -0.39 -11.89
C ARG A 134 -11.11 -1.48 -12.77
N LEU A 135 -11.40 -2.76 -12.48
CA LEU A 135 -10.97 -3.90 -13.31
C LEU A 135 -11.59 -3.86 -14.71
N ASN A 136 -12.88 -3.55 -14.80
CA ASN A 136 -13.57 -3.42 -16.09
C ASN A 136 -12.98 -2.27 -16.91
N TRP A 137 -12.77 -1.11 -16.30
CA TRP A 137 -12.14 0.03 -16.95
C TRP A 137 -10.73 -0.31 -17.46
N ALA A 138 -9.88 -0.96 -16.63
CA ALA A 138 -8.55 -1.38 -17.05
C ALA A 138 -8.58 -2.38 -18.22
N LYS A 139 -9.52 -3.32 -18.19
CA LYS A 139 -9.76 -4.26 -19.30
C LYS A 139 -10.20 -3.53 -20.58
N ASP A 140 -11.05 -2.52 -20.46
CA ASP A 140 -11.51 -1.72 -21.59
C ASP A 140 -10.37 -0.88 -22.18
N GLN A 141 -9.49 -0.32 -21.34
CA GLN A 141 -8.26 0.36 -21.82
C GLN A 141 -7.34 -0.60 -22.57
N PHE A 142 -7.09 -1.79 -22.01
CA PHE A 142 -6.30 -2.85 -22.68
C PHE A 142 -6.87 -3.17 -24.07
N LYS A 143 -8.18 -3.44 -24.14
CA LYS A 143 -8.86 -3.74 -25.41
C LYS A 143 -8.86 -2.59 -26.39
N THR A 144 -8.99 -1.36 -25.90
CA THR A 144 -9.01 -0.14 -26.72
C THR A 144 -7.66 0.05 -27.43
N VAL A 145 -6.55 -0.05 -26.69
CA VAL A 145 -5.21 0.05 -27.29
C VAL A 145 -5.03 -1.04 -28.34
N VAL A 146 -5.22 -2.30 -27.96
CA VAL A 146 -5.01 -3.45 -28.86
C VAL A 146 -5.93 -3.39 -30.09
N GLY A 147 -7.15 -2.90 -29.95
CA GLY A 147 -8.12 -2.82 -31.03
C GLY A 147 -7.96 -1.62 -31.97
N HIS A 148 -7.31 -0.54 -31.53
CA HIS A 148 -7.08 0.65 -32.34
C HIS A 148 -5.69 0.72 -32.99
N THR A 149 -4.73 -0.11 -32.55
CA THR A 149 -3.42 -0.26 -33.22
C THR A 149 -3.60 -0.72 -34.67
N GLN A 150 -3.03 0.03 -35.61
CA GLN A 150 -3.13 -0.24 -37.05
C GLN A 150 -1.97 -1.09 -37.56
N GLU A 151 -0.81 -0.96 -36.90
CA GLU A 151 0.40 -1.73 -37.16
C GLU A 151 0.20 -3.21 -36.80
N GLU A 152 1.00 -4.09 -37.41
CA GLU A 152 0.97 -5.51 -37.03
C GLU A 152 1.58 -5.71 -35.64
N ILE A 153 0.75 -6.10 -34.68
CA ILE A 153 1.18 -6.36 -33.30
C ILE A 153 2.00 -7.66 -33.27
N THR A 154 3.27 -7.57 -32.87
CA THR A 154 4.18 -8.71 -32.75
C THR A 154 4.13 -9.36 -31.37
N GLU A 155 3.92 -8.55 -30.33
CA GLU A 155 3.84 -8.97 -28.93
C GLU A 155 3.10 -7.89 -28.13
N ILE A 156 2.35 -8.32 -27.12
CA ILE A 156 1.75 -7.46 -26.10
C ILE A 156 2.47 -7.73 -24.77
N ARG A 157 3.14 -6.71 -24.25
CA ARG A 157 3.88 -6.73 -22.99
C ARG A 157 3.16 -5.87 -21.97
N VAL A 158 2.82 -6.46 -20.83
CA VAL A 158 2.10 -5.78 -19.74
C VAL A 158 3.00 -5.68 -18.50
N SER A 159 3.07 -4.49 -17.90
CA SER A 159 3.62 -4.31 -16.56
C SER A 159 2.53 -3.86 -15.59
N LEU A 160 2.44 -4.52 -14.45
CA LEU A 160 1.43 -4.24 -13.43
C LEU A 160 2.09 -3.70 -12.17
N PHE A 161 1.53 -2.64 -11.61
CA PHE A 161 1.93 -2.11 -10.31
C PHE A 161 0.70 -1.97 -9.43
N GLY A 162 0.83 -2.30 -8.15
CA GLY A 162 -0.23 -1.99 -7.20
C GLY A 162 0.20 -1.90 -5.75
N PHE A 163 -0.58 -1.17 -4.96
CA PHE A 163 -0.40 -1.02 -3.51
C PHE A 163 -1.70 -1.34 -2.78
N SER A 164 -1.65 -2.05 -1.65
CA SER A 164 -2.83 -2.31 -0.80
C SER A 164 -3.92 -3.07 -1.57
N ARG A 165 -5.16 -2.57 -1.56
CA ARG A 165 -6.25 -3.03 -2.41
C ARG A 165 -5.98 -2.85 -3.91
N GLY A 166 -5.14 -1.89 -4.29
CA GLY A 166 -4.64 -1.76 -5.65
C GLY A 166 -3.73 -2.93 -6.05
N ALA A 167 -2.91 -3.47 -5.15
CA ALA A 167 -2.15 -4.70 -5.40
C ALA A 167 -3.07 -5.91 -5.58
N ALA A 168 -4.17 -5.99 -4.82
CA ALA A 168 -5.19 -7.02 -5.01
C ALA A 168 -5.88 -6.87 -6.38
N LEU A 169 -6.19 -5.65 -6.81
CA LEU A 169 -6.70 -5.38 -8.16
C LEU A 169 -5.69 -5.76 -9.24
N ALA A 170 -4.39 -5.49 -9.07
CA ALA A 170 -3.35 -5.87 -10.01
C ALA A 170 -3.27 -7.40 -10.18
N ARG A 171 -3.33 -8.15 -9.07
CA ARG A 171 -3.38 -9.62 -9.08
C ARG A 171 -4.64 -10.15 -9.75
N ALA A 172 -5.81 -9.58 -9.41
CA ALA A 172 -7.08 -9.94 -10.04
C ALA A 172 -7.07 -9.60 -11.55
N PHE A 173 -6.46 -8.49 -11.96
CA PHE A 173 -6.32 -8.12 -13.35
C PHE A 173 -5.40 -9.07 -14.12
N ALA A 174 -4.32 -9.56 -13.51
CA ALA A 174 -3.48 -10.59 -14.10
C ALA A 174 -4.26 -11.88 -14.37
N LEU A 175 -5.13 -12.31 -13.45
CA LEU A 175 -6.04 -13.45 -13.66
C LEU A 175 -7.10 -13.18 -14.75
N ILE A 176 -7.54 -11.93 -14.90
CA ILE A 176 -8.43 -11.54 -16.00
C ILE A 176 -7.71 -11.66 -17.33
N LEU A 177 -6.46 -11.16 -17.43
CA LEU A 177 -5.65 -11.27 -18.65
C LEU A 177 -5.37 -12.74 -18.97
N ASP A 178 -5.00 -13.55 -17.98
CA ASP A 178 -4.79 -15.00 -18.13
C ASP A 178 -5.98 -15.72 -18.78
N LYS A 179 -7.20 -15.39 -18.33
CA LYS A 179 -8.43 -15.93 -18.92
C LYS A 179 -8.69 -15.45 -20.36
N LEU A 180 -8.14 -14.30 -20.76
CA LEU A 180 -8.29 -13.77 -22.12
C LEU A 180 -7.27 -14.34 -23.11
N CYS A 181 -6.20 -14.96 -22.62
CA CYS A 181 -5.14 -15.53 -23.44
C CYS A 181 -4.77 -16.96 -22.97
N PRO A 182 -5.68 -17.94 -23.17
CA PRO A 182 -5.32 -19.34 -22.96
C PRO A 182 -4.07 -19.65 -23.79
N ASP A 183 -3.11 -20.35 -23.19
CA ASP A 183 -1.81 -20.68 -23.78
C ASP A 183 -0.86 -19.48 -24.03
N GLY A 184 -1.14 -18.32 -23.42
CA GLY A 184 -0.30 -17.11 -23.54
C GLY A 184 -0.49 -16.33 -24.84
N LEU A 185 -1.53 -16.67 -25.62
CA LEU A 185 -1.84 -16.02 -26.89
C LEU A 185 -3.16 -15.23 -26.79
N TYR A 186 -3.10 -13.94 -27.07
CA TYR A 186 -4.28 -13.07 -27.14
C TYR A 186 -4.84 -13.02 -28.56
N LYS A 187 -6.15 -13.24 -28.69
CA LYS A 187 -6.86 -13.17 -29.98
C LYS A 187 -7.13 -11.72 -30.38
N LEU A 188 -6.43 -11.23 -31.41
CA LEU A 188 -6.61 -9.89 -31.94
C LEU A 188 -7.95 -9.74 -32.69
N PRO A 189 -8.51 -8.52 -32.80
CA PRO A 189 -9.76 -8.29 -33.53
C PRO A 189 -9.72 -8.69 -35.02
N ASN A 190 -8.54 -8.68 -35.63
CA ASN A 190 -8.32 -9.13 -37.00
C ASN A 190 -8.24 -10.66 -37.15
N GLY A 191 -8.40 -11.42 -36.06
CA GLY A 191 -8.36 -12.88 -36.03
C GLY A 191 -6.96 -13.49 -35.92
N LYS A 192 -5.89 -12.69 -35.92
CA LYS A 192 -4.51 -13.17 -35.64
C LYS A 192 -4.29 -13.37 -34.14
N ASP A 193 -3.28 -14.17 -33.79
CA ASP A 193 -2.86 -14.37 -32.40
C ASP A 193 -1.60 -13.54 -32.13
N ALA A 194 -1.53 -12.93 -30.95
CA ALA A 194 -0.35 -12.21 -30.48
C ALA A 194 0.08 -12.76 -29.10
N PRO A 195 1.37 -13.04 -28.88
CA PRO A 195 1.87 -13.37 -27.54
C PRO A 195 1.54 -12.25 -26.54
N LEU A 196 0.99 -12.63 -25.38
CA LEU A 196 0.76 -11.74 -24.25
C LEU A 196 1.64 -12.19 -23.08
N THR A 197 2.41 -11.25 -22.52
CA THR A 197 3.23 -11.52 -21.34
C THR A 197 3.05 -10.40 -20.31
N ILE A 198 2.76 -10.75 -19.05
CA ILE A 198 2.95 -9.84 -17.92
C ILE A 198 4.42 -9.95 -17.49
N TYR A 199 5.29 -9.16 -18.11
CA TYR A 199 6.73 -9.31 -17.93
C TYR A 199 7.24 -8.76 -16.60
N PHE A 200 6.47 -7.89 -15.94
CA PHE A 200 6.76 -7.38 -14.61
C PHE A 200 5.48 -7.11 -13.81
N MET A 201 5.44 -7.57 -12.56
CA MET A 201 4.38 -7.28 -11.59
C MET A 201 5.03 -6.80 -10.28
N GLY A 202 4.86 -5.53 -9.96
CA GLY A 202 5.35 -4.91 -8.72
C GLY A 202 4.22 -4.66 -7.73
N LEU A 203 4.26 -5.31 -6.57
CA LEU A 203 3.23 -5.24 -5.55
C LEU A 203 3.79 -4.65 -4.25
N PHE A 204 3.06 -3.71 -3.66
CA PHE A 204 3.31 -3.20 -2.32
C PHE A 204 2.17 -3.64 -1.41
N ASP A 205 2.53 -4.37 -0.36
CA ASP A 205 1.73 -4.86 0.74
C ASP A 205 0.27 -5.15 0.38
N THR A 206 0.04 -6.26 -0.30
CA THR A 206 -1.30 -6.60 -0.82
C THR A 206 -2.31 -6.75 0.30
N VAL A 207 -3.47 -6.09 0.19
CA VAL A 207 -4.60 -6.24 1.12
C VAL A 207 -5.87 -6.44 0.30
N ALA A 208 -6.52 -7.60 0.40
CA ALA A 208 -7.78 -7.88 -0.31
C ALA A 208 -8.96 -7.02 0.19
N SER A 209 -9.43 -7.27 1.42
CA SER A 209 -10.52 -6.55 2.10
C SER A 209 -11.74 -6.22 1.20
N VAL A 210 -12.19 -7.18 0.38
CA VAL A 210 -13.38 -7.11 -0.48
C VAL A 210 -14.58 -7.75 0.20
N GLY A 211 -15.68 -7.00 0.27
CA GLY A 211 -16.89 -7.43 0.96
C GLY A 211 -16.80 -7.13 2.45
N LEU A 212 -16.84 -8.14 3.31
CA LEU A 212 -16.67 -7.95 4.74
C LEU A 212 -15.16 -7.97 5.02
N PRO A 213 -14.53 -6.81 5.26
CA PRO A 213 -13.10 -6.78 5.55
C PRO A 213 -12.84 -7.56 6.83
N ALA A 214 -11.63 -8.12 6.99
CA ALA A 214 -11.25 -8.87 8.18
C ALA A 214 -11.56 -8.08 9.47
N GLY A 215 -11.21 -6.80 9.54
CA GLY A 215 -11.56 -5.89 10.65
C GLY A 215 -13.05 -5.88 11.09
N SER A 216 -13.99 -6.32 10.26
CA SER A 216 -15.41 -6.51 10.63
C SER A 216 -15.59 -7.53 11.76
N GLY A 217 -14.75 -8.57 11.84
CA GLY A 217 -14.86 -9.59 12.89
C GLY A 217 -14.36 -9.14 14.26
N VAL A 218 -13.62 -8.04 14.33
CA VAL A 218 -13.28 -7.34 15.58
C VAL A 218 -14.08 -6.06 15.78
N ALA A 219 -15.08 -5.80 14.92
CA ALA A 219 -15.84 -4.56 14.84
C ALA A 219 -15.01 -3.32 14.45
N THR A 220 -15.50 -2.56 13.47
CA THR A 220 -15.00 -1.21 13.18
C THR A 220 -15.33 -0.30 14.35
N ALA A 221 -14.32 0.37 14.89
CA ALA A 221 -14.52 1.36 15.92
C ALA A 221 -14.56 2.76 15.30
N LEU A 222 -15.61 3.51 15.60
CA LEU A 222 -15.75 4.91 15.17
C LEU A 222 -14.92 5.84 16.08
N ALA A 223 -13.60 5.67 16.12
CA ALA A 223 -12.70 6.75 16.55
C ALA A 223 -12.49 7.71 15.36
N ALA A 224 -13.57 8.42 14.98
CA ALA A 224 -13.48 9.50 13.99
C ALA A 224 -12.59 10.65 14.54
N SER A 225 -12.07 11.48 13.64
CA SER A 225 -11.17 12.62 13.88
C SER A 225 -11.68 13.71 14.84
N ASP A 226 -12.84 13.52 15.48
CA ASP A 226 -13.45 14.39 16.49
C ASP A 226 -13.88 13.58 17.74
N ALA A 227 -13.12 12.55 18.10
CA ALA A 227 -13.43 11.71 19.23
C ALA A 227 -13.23 12.48 20.56
N THR A 228 -14.33 12.76 21.25
CA THR A 228 -14.31 13.32 22.61
C THR A 228 -13.64 12.34 23.59
N SER A 229 -13.19 12.82 24.75
CA SER A 229 -12.62 11.94 25.80
C SER A 229 -13.56 10.78 26.16
N ALA A 230 -14.88 10.98 26.10
CA ALA A 230 -15.87 9.93 26.32
C ALA A 230 -15.88 8.86 25.21
N LYS A 231 -15.72 9.25 23.93
CA LYS A 231 -15.62 8.31 22.82
C LYS A 231 -14.34 7.48 22.91
N TRP A 232 -13.22 8.11 23.28
CA TRP A 232 -11.96 7.39 23.52
C TRP A 232 -12.06 6.41 24.69
N ALA A 233 -12.71 6.80 25.80
CA ALA A 233 -12.95 5.89 26.92
C ALA A 233 -13.85 4.70 26.53
N ALA A 234 -14.87 4.93 25.71
CA ALA A 234 -15.72 3.86 25.18
C ALA A 234 -14.97 2.92 24.21
N TYR A 235 -14.09 3.49 23.38
CA TYR A 235 -13.20 2.72 22.50
C TYR A 235 -12.25 1.83 23.31
N GLU A 236 -11.55 2.39 24.30
CA GLU A 236 -10.67 1.63 25.18
C GLU A 236 -11.43 0.50 25.90
N LYS A 237 -12.63 0.79 26.41
CA LYS A 237 -13.48 -0.25 27.04
C LYS A 237 -13.80 -1.39 26.07
N SER A 238 -13.97 -1.09 24.79
CA SER A 238 -14.24 -2.08 23.75
C SER A 238 -12.98 -2.93 23.46
N LEU A 239 -11.79 -2.31 23.42
CA LEU A 239 -10.52 -3.03 23.33
C LEU A 239 -10.32 -3.96 24.53
N VAL A 240 -10.54 -3.47 25.75
CA VAL A 240 -10.46 -4.28 26.99
C VAL A 240 -11.47 -5.43 26.95
N SER A 241 -12.70 -5.16 26.52
CA SER A 241 -13.73 -6.19 26.38
C SER A 241 -13.34 -7.25 25.34
N ARG A 242 -12.71 -6.86 24.23
CA ARG A 242 -12.19 -7.81 23.22
C ARG A 242 -11.04 -8.62 23.78
N ARG A 243 -10.06 -7.98 24.43
CA ARG A 243 -8.90 -8.63 25.06
C ARG A 243 -9.33 -9.77 25.98
N ASP A 244 -10.36 -9.53 26.78
CA ASP A 244 -10.87 -10.49 27.77
C ASP A 244 -11.84 -11.52 27.17
N ASN A 245 -12.26 -11.38 25.91
CA ASN A 245 -13.13 -12.35 25.24
C ASN A 245 -12.38 -13.65 24.88
N HIS A 246 -12.90 -14.81 25.28
CA HIS A 246 -12.27 -16.09 24.97
C HIS A 246 -12.35 -16.54 23.51
N SER A 247 -13.28 -16.01 22.70
CA SER A 247 -13.42 -16.45 21.30
C SER A 247 -12.49 -15.73 20.33
N ASN A 248 -12.19 -14.46 20.57
CA ASN A 248 -11.37 -13.61 19.70
C ASN A 248 -10.40 -12.67 20.45
N GLY A 249 -10.21 -12.91 21.75
CA GLY A 249 -9.32 -12.15 22.62
C GLY A 249 -8.02 -12.88 22.95
N LEU A 250 -7.27 -12.29 23.86
CA LEU A 250 -5.85 -12.54 24.06
C LEU A 250 -5.54 -13.99 24.44
N ALA A 251 -6.41 -14.62 25.25
CA ALA A 251 -6.23 -16.01 25.66
C ALA A 251 -6.28 -17.01 24.49
N LYS A 252 -7.04 -16.69 23.43
CA LYS A 252 -7.15 -17.51 22.22
C LYS A 252 -6.03 -17.25 21.23
N LEU A 253 -5.64 -15.98 21.10
CA LEU A 253 -4.59 -15.57 20.16
C LEU A 253 -3.19 -16.00 20.66
N ALA A 254 -2.90 -15.79 21.95
CA ALA A 254 -1.56 -16.00 22.50
C ALA A 254 -1.10 -17.46 22.54
N PHE A 255 -2.04 -18.40 22.67
CA PHE A 255 -1.75 -19.81 22.90
C PHE A 255 -2.33 -20.70 21.82
N GLY A 256 -1.59 -21.74 21.43
CA GLY A 256 -2.00 -22.68 20.39
C GLY A 256 -0.80 -23.35 19.72
N GLU A 257 -1.05 -24.12 18.67
CA GLU A 257 0.04 -24.65 17.87
C GLU A 257 0.79 -23.52 17.17
N PRO A 258 2.13 -23.63 17.04
CA PRO A 258 2.90 -22.72 16.22
C PRO A 258 2.41 -22.80 14.76
N GLY A 259 1.85 -21.71 14.25
CA GLY A 259 1.21 -21.62 12.94
C GLY A 259 0.30 -20.38 12.89
N ALA A 260 -0.47 -20.23 11.80
CA ALA A 260 -1.45 -19.19 11.49
C ALA A 260 -1.79 -18.30 12.71
N ASP A 261 -1.23 -17.11 12.73
CA ASP A 261 -1.56 -16.05 13.69
C ASP A 261 -3.04 -15.70 13.45
N PRO A 262 -3.95 -16.32 14.23
CA PRO A 262 -5.33 -16.48 13.81
C PRO A 262 -5.93 -15.10 13.63
N SER A 263 -6.45 -14.82 12.45
CA SER A 263 -7.35 -13.69 12.30
C SER A 263 -8.47 -13.90 13.33
N PRO A 264 -8.72 -12.94 14.22
CA PRO A 264 -9.76 -13.01 15.24
C PRO A 264 -11.19 -12.98 14.64
N THR A 265 -11.31 -13.19 13.32
CA THR A 265 -12.44 -12.78 12.50
C THR A 265 -12.96 -13.94 11.67
N TRP A 266 -14.28 -13.97 11.49
CA TRP A 266 -14.95 -14.94 10.62
C TRP A 266 -15.00 -14.48 9.16
N ALA A 267 -14.54 -13.26 8.89
CA ALA A 267 -14.43 -12.67 7.56
C ALA A 267 -12.95 -12.50 7.23
N ASP A 268 -12.58 -12.81 5.99
CA ASP A 268 -11.20 -12.79 5.46
C ASP A 268 -10.97 -11.58 4.54
N GLY A 269 -12.02 -11.13 3.85
CA GLY A 269 -11.96 -10.08 2.83
C GLY A 269 -11.75 -10.60 1.41
N HIS A 270 -12.01 -11.88 1.15
CA HIS A 270 -11.75 -12.55 -0.14
C HIS A 270 -13.04 -12.84 -0.91
N MET A 271 -13.92 -11.85 -1.03
CA MET A 271 -15.13 -11.99 -1.83
C MET A 271 -14.96 -11.51 -3.27
N GLU A 272 -15.90 -11.94 -4.12
CA GLU A 272 -16.06 -11.48 -5.50
C GLU A 272 -14.77 -11.61 -6.34
N TRP A 273 -14.20 -10.50 -6.81
CA TRP A 273 -12.98 -10.50 -7.62
C TRP A 273 -11.70 -10.77 -6.82
N ALA A 274 -11.77 -10.76 -5.48
CA ALA A 274 -10.64 -11.10 -4.62
C ALA A 274 -10.73 -12.52 -4.04
N SER A 275 -11.66 -13.35 -4.53
CA SER A 275 -11.77 -14.77 -4.13
C SER A 275 -10.59 -15.64 -4.60
N ASP A 276 -9.82 -15.15 -5.57
CA ASP A 276 -8.55 -15.74 -5.94
C ASP A 276 -7.58 -14.61 -6.26
N LEU A 277 -6.51 -14.53 -5.49
CA LEU A 277 -5.42 -13.58 -5.69
C LEU A 277 -4.10 -14.29 -6.03
N ARG A 278 -4.10 -15.59 -6.34
CA ARG A 278 -2.84 -16.27 -6.70
C ARG A 278 -2.25 -15.68 -7.98
N ILE A 279 -0.93 -15.71 -8.07
CA ILE A 279 -0.25 -15.40 -9.32
C ILE A 279 -0.61 -16.49 -10.36
N PRO A 280 -1.02 -16.12 -11.60
CA PRO A 280 -1.43 -17.09 -12.62
C PRO A 280 -0.41 -18.21 -12.84
N ARG A 281 -0.88 -19.46 -12.89
CA ARG A 281 -0.03 -20.67 -13.05
C ARG A 281 0.36 -20.96 -14.49
N SER A 282 -0.26 -20.29 -15.46
CA SER A 282 -0.01 -20.45 -16.90
C SER A 282 1.40 -20.02 -17.34
N GLY A 283 2.14 -19.31 -16.48
CA GLY A 283 3.39 -18.67 -16.84
C GLY A 283 3.21 -17.27 -17.47
N LEU A 284 1.98 -16.76 -17.54
CA LEU A 284 1.70 -15.41 -18.07
C LEU A 284 2.50 -14.31 -17.35
N VAL A 285 2.70 -14.46 -16.03
CA VAL A 285 3.51 -13.54 -15.23
C VAL A 285 4.96 -14.02 -15.24
N ALA A 286 5.87 -13.29 -15.87
CA ALA A 286 7.29 -13.67 -15.94
C ALA A 286 8.06 -13.32 -14.66
N HIS A 287 7.78 -12.16 -14.08
CA HIS A 287 8.46 -11.67 -12.88
C HIS A 287 7.47 -10.96 -11.95
N CYS A 288 7.37 -11.43 -10.72
CA CYS A 288 6.57 -10.81 -9.66
C CYS A 288 7.47 -10.43 -8.49
N VAL A 289 7.36 -9.19 -8.03
CA VAL A 289 8.02 -8.66 -6.85
C VAL A 289 6.94 -8.19 -5.89
N HIS A 290 6.93 -8.70 -4.66
CA HIS A 290 6.00 -8.29 -3.61
C HIS A 290 6.77 -7.77 -2.39
N MET A 291 6.48 -6.54 -1.95
CA MET A 291 7.10 -5.93 -0.78
C MET A 291 6.08 -5.84 0.35
N VAL A 292 6.34 -6.48 1.48
CA VAL A 292 5.41 -6.64 2.62
C VAL A 292 5.87 -5.80 3.80
N ALA A 293 4.95 -5.09 4.46
CA ALA A 293 5.25 -4.34 5.67
C ALA A 293 5.50 -5.27 6.87
N ALA A 294 6.55 -5.02 7.66
CA ALA A 294 6.85 -5.87 8.80
C ALA A 294 6.01 -5.56 10.04
N HIS A 295 5.62 -4.29 10.24
CA HIS A 295 5.09 -3.82 11.52
C HIS A 295 3.60 -3.52 11.51
N GLU A 296 2.94 -3.61 10.36
CA GLU A 296 1.51 -3.37 10.29
C GLU A 296 0.74 -4.52 10.97
N GLN A 297 -0.08 -4.16 11.96
CA GLN A 297 -0.78 -5.08 12.87
C GLN A 297 -2.32 -4.95 12.80
N ARG A 298 -2.86 -3.94 12.10
CA ARG A 298 -4.32 -3.71 12.07
C ARG A 298 -5.03 -4.86 11.39
N HIS A 299 -6.06 -5.38 12.03
CA HIS A 299 -6.92 -6.44 11.47
C HIS A 299 -7.70 -6.00 10.23
N SER A 300 -7.85 -4.70 10.00
CA SER A 300 -8.40 -4.17 8.73
C SER A 300 -7.42 -4.26 7.55
N PHE A 301 -6.15 -4.59 7.80
CA PHE A 301 -5.06 -4.63 6.82
C PHE A 301 -4.27 -5.96 6.87
N PRO A 302 -4.93 -7.13 6.78
CA PRO A 302 -4.22 -8.39 6.64
C PRO A 302 -3.50 -8.43 5.29
N SER A 303 -2.26 -8.95 5.28
CA SER A 303 -1.44 -9.00 4.06
C SER A 303 -1.72 -10.28 3.28
N ASP A 304 -1.83 -10.20 1.96
CA ASP A 304 -1.93 -11.36 1.08
C ASP A 304 -0.56 -11.70 0.51
N SER A 305 0.10 -12.72 1.04
CA SER A 305 1.37 -13.20 0.46
C SER A 305 1.16 -13.75 -0.95
N VAL A 306 2.22 -13.73 -1.75
CA VAL A 306 2.25 -14.43 -3.05
C VAL A 306 2.55 -15.93 -2.91
N ARG A 307 2.81 -16.42 -1.68
CA ARG A 307 2.97 -17.85 -1.40
C ARG A 307 1.68 -18.62 -1.70
N VAL A 308 1.87 -19.89 -2.05
CA VAL A 308 0.79 -20.88 -2.15
C VAL A 308 1.15 -22.04 -1.22
N GLY A 309 0.43 -22.18 -0.10
CA GLY A 309 0.84 -23.07 0.98
C GLY A 309 2.20 -22.66 1.54
N GLN A 310 3.17 -23.58 1.51
CA GLN A 310 4.51 -23.31 2.02
C GLN A 310 5.52 -22.77 0.99
N HIS A 311 5.17 -22.75 -0.30
CA HIS A 311 6.12 -22.44 -1.36
C HIS A 311 5.82 -21.11 -2.06
N TYR A 312 6.87 -20.47 -2.56
CA TYR A 312 6.76 -19.36 -3.50
C TYR A 312 6.64 -19.89 -4.93
N PRO A 313 5.77 -19.31 -5.78
CA PRO A 313 5.86 -19.54 -7.21
C PRO A 313 7.26 -19.14 -7.73
N GLY A 314 7.86 -19.92 -8.62
CA GLY A 314 9.27 -19.73 -9.04
C GLY A 314 9.57 -18.42 -9.78
N ASN A 315 8.53 -17.70 -10.21
CA ASN A 315 8.57 -16.38 -10.82
C ASN A 315 8.38 -15.23 -9.81
N CYS A 316 8.28 -15.53 -8.51
CA CYS A 316 7.96 -14.56 -7.47
C CYS A 316 9.11 -14.36 -6.48
N ILE A 317 9.36 -13.10 -6.12
CA ILE A 317 10.22 -12.70 -5.01
C ILE A 317 9.35 -11.89 -4.04
N GLU A 318 9.38 -12.25 -2.76
CA GLU A 318 8.70 -11.50 -1.70
C GLU A 318 9.71 -10.98 -0.68
N MET A 319 9.61 -9.70 -0.34
CA MET A 319 10.58 -8.99 0.50
C MET A 319 9.86 -8.34 1.67
N VAL A 320 10.45 -8.39 2.85
CA VAL A 320 9.89 -7.74 4.05
C VAL A 320 10.63 -6.44 4.28
N TYR A 321 9.88 -5.34 4.42
CA TYR A 321 10.41 -4.01 4.67
C TYR A 321 9.98 -3.48 6.04
N PRO A 322 10.82 -2.68 6.72
CA PRO A 322 10.40 -2.03 7.95
C PRO A 322 9.29 -1.01 7.72
N GLY A 323 8.61 -0.65 8.81
CA GLY A 323 7.46 0.22 8.80
C GLY A 323 6.10 -0.48 8.72
N MET A 324 5.08 0.36 8.76
CA MET A 324 3.65 0.05 8.62
C MET A 324 3.24 -0.03 7.14
N HIS A 325 1.95 -0.19 6.86
CA HIS A 325 1.41 -0.37 5.51
C HIS A 325 1.88 0.69 4.49
N SER A 326 1.68 1.98 4.83
CA SER A 326 2.07 3.11 3.96
C SER A 326 3.55 3.50 4.08
N ASP A 327 4.29 2.94 5.05
CA ASP A 327 5.75 3.02 5.05
C ASP A 327 6.37 2.11 3.98
N VAL A 328 5.61 1.15 3.42
CA VAL A 328 6.03 0.32 2.29
C VAL A 328 5.41 0.79 0.98
N GLY A 329 4.11 1.08 0.98
CA GLY A 329 3.39 1.52 -0.21
C GLY A 329 3.52 2.99 -0.55
N GLY A 330 4.07 3.82 0.34
CA GLY A 330 3.92 5.27 0.28
C GLY A 330 2.51 5.70 0.71
N GLY A 331 2.28 7.01 0.83
CA GLY A 331 0.99 7.55 1.30
C GLY A 331 1.04 8.35 2.59
N TYR A 332 2.21 8.47 3.23
CA TYR A 332 2.40 9.36 4.38
C TYR A 332 2.98 10.71 3.94
N ARG A 333 2.55 11.80 4.59
CA ARG A 333 3.13 13.13 4.37
C ARG A 333 4.36 13.37 5.23
N PRO A 334 5.32 14.21 4.78
CA PRO A 334 6.38 14.67 5.66
C PRO A 334 5.81 15.32 6.92
N GLY A 335 6.22 14.85 8.09
CA GLY A 335 5.76 15.33 9.39
C GLY A 335 4.48 14.68 9.93
N GLU A 336 3.83 13.77 9.19
CA GLU A 336 2.70 13.00 9.71
C GLU A 336 3.13 12.15 10.91
N GLU A 337 2.33 12.17 11.99
CA GLU A 337 2.69 11.59 13.30
C GLU A 337 4.03 12.10 13.89
N GLY A 338 4.55 13.23 13.39
CA GLY A 338 5.87 13.76 13.75
C GLY A 338 7.05 12.98 13.13
N LYS A 339 6.80 12.14 12.12
CA LYS A 339 7.79 11.31 11.43
C LYS A 339 8.26 11.94 10.13
N SER A 340 9.45 11.57 9.68
CA SER A 340 10.03 11.91 8.38
C SER A 340 9.77 13.37 7.98
N LEU A 341 10.26 14.31 8.78
CA LEU A 341 9.91 15.74 8.66
C LEU A 341 10.26 16.32 7.28
N GLU A 342 11.23 15.73 6.60
CA GLU A 342 11.61 16.06 5.23
C GLU A 342 11.19 14.95 4.26
N GLN A 343 10.81 15.34 3.05
CA GLN A 343 10.44 14.40 1.98
C GLN A 343 11.48 13.29 1.79
N LYS A 344 12.77 13.66 1.76
CA LYS A 344 13.91 12.76 1.52
C LYS A 344 14.19 11.75 2.65
N GLU A 345 13.34 11.73 3.65
CA GLU A 345 13.44 10.88 4.85
C GLU A 345 12.21 9.99 5.04
N ILE A 346 11.25 10.03 4.09
CA ILE A 346 10.07 9.17 4.13
C ILE A 346 10.48 7.71 3.93
N LEU A 347 10.07 6.85 4.86
CA LEU A 347 10.45 5.43 4.86
C LEU A 347 10.05 4.70 3.57
N GLY A 348 8.88 5.05 3.02
CA GLY A 348 8.36 4.53 1.73
C GLY A 348 9.26 4.77 0.52
N GLN A 349 10.24 5.66 0.59
CA GLN A 349 11.18 5.87 -0.51
C GLN A 349 12.12 4.68 -0.73
N ILE A 350 12.46 3.93 0.32
CA ILE A 350 13.37 2.78 0.18
C ILE A 350 12.75 1.67 -0.70
N PRO A 351 11.52 1.19 -0.42
CA PRO A 351 10.86 0.23 -1.29
C PRO A 351 10.52 0.81 -2.68
N LEU A 352 10.25 2.12 -2.80
CA LEU A 352 10.09 2.78 -4.11
C LEU A 352 11.34 2.63 -4.98
N LEU A 353 12.51 2.97 -4.45
CA LEU A 353 13.77 2.91 -5.17
C LEU A 353 14.10 1.49 -5.61
N ALA A 354 13.91 0.52 -4.72
CA ALA A 354 14.12 -0.89 -5.04
C ALA A 354 13.17 -1.37 -6.14
N MET A 355 11.88 -1.02 -6.07
CA MET A 355 10.90 -1.40 -7.10
C MET A 355 11.19 -0.73 -8.44
N TYR A 356 11.57 0.55 -8.42
CA TYR A 356 11.97 1.30 -9.62
C TYR A 356 13.17 0.65 -10.32
N GLN A 357 14.21 0.29 -9.58
CA GLN A 357 15.39 -0.40 -10.12
C GLN A 357 15.02 -1.76 -10.73
N LEU A 358 14.28 -2.60 -9.99
CA LEU A 358 13.86 -3.93 -10.47
C LEU A 358 12.97 -3.84 -11.71
N ALA A 359 12.06 -2.87 -11.76
CA ALA A 359 11.21 -2.63 -12.92
C ALA A 359 12.03 -2.21 -14.15
N MET A 360 12.97 -1.28 -13.97
CA MET A 360 13.88 -0.86 -15.05
C MET A 360 14.73 -2.01 -15.57
N GLU A 361 15.27 -2.85 -14.68
CA GLU A 361 16.06 -4.03 -15.05
C GLU A 361 15.26 -5.03 -15.90
N LYS A 362 13.93 -5.10 -15.70
CA LYS A 362 13.03 -5.93 -16.53
C LYS A 362 12.51 -5.22 -17.77
N GLY A 363 13.00 -4.01 -18.03
CA GLY A 363 12.68 -3.24 -19.24
C GLY A 363 11.34 -2.53 -19.19
N VAL A 364 10.81 -2.25 -17.98
CA VAL A 364 9.65 -1.35 -17.86
C VAL A 364 10.05 0.04 -18.38
N PRO A 365 9.25 0.71 -19.24
CA PRO A 365 9.52 2.05 -19.76
C PRO A 365 9.48 3.17 -18.69
N LEU A 366 10.32 3.08 -17.66
CA LEU A 366 10.54 4.13 -16.68
C LEU A 366 11.66 5.06 -17.16
N MET A 367 11.44 6.37 -16.98
CA MET A 367 12.42 7.42 -17.25
C MET A 367 13.61 7.30 -16.31
N SER A 368 14.82 7.53 -16.83
CA SER A 368 16.05 7.66 -16.06
C SER A 368 16.01 8.86 -15.10
N MET A 369 16.90 8.90 -14.11
CA MET A 369 16.99 10.03 -13.17
C MET A 369 17.29 11.36 -13.87
N GLU A 370 18.05 11.36 -14.96
CA GLU A 370 18.30 12.53 -15.79
C GLU A 370 17.01 13.05 -16.43
N GLU A 371 16.17 12.15 -16.96
CA GLU A 371 14.88 12.51 -17.54
C GLU A 371 13.89 13.00 -16.48
N LEU A 372 13.86 12.36 -15.31
CA LEU A 372 13.04 12.79 -14.17
C LEU A 372 13.40 14.20 -13.69
N LYS A 373 14.68 14.57 -13.70
CA LYS A 373 15.15 15.93 -13.41
C LYS A 373 14.62 16.94 -14.42
N VAL A 374 14.59 16.60 -15.71
CA VAL A 374 14.06 17.47 -16.77
C VAL A 374 12.58 17.80 -16.54
N ILE A 375 11.79 16.82 -16.09
CA ILE A 375 10.36 17.02 -15.80
C ILE A 375 10.06 17.40 -14.33
N ARG A 376 11.10 17.55 -13.49
CA ARG A 376 11.02 17.91 -12.06
C ARG A 376 10.22 16.92 -11.19
N VAL A 377 10.39 15.63 -11.46
CA VAL A 377 9.81 14.51 -10.69
C VAL A 377 10.89 13.77 -9.88
N ASP A 378 12.17 14.07 -10.10
CA ASP A 378 13.33 13.47 -9.43
C ASP A 378 13.24 13.49 -7.89
N LYS A 379 12.67 14.55 -7.31
CA LYS A 379 12.48 14.66 -5.86
C LYS A 379 11.67 13.53 -5.24
N ASP A 380 10.78 12.88 -6.00
CA ASP A 380 9.99 11.75 -5.52
C ASP A 380 10.87 10.54 -5.14
N PHE A 381 12.15 10.55 -5.57
CA PHE A 381 13.16 9.50 -5.41
C PHE A 381 14.41 9.96 -4.62
N ASP A 382 14.41 11.19 -4.09
CA ASP A 382 15.54 11.71 -3.31
C ASP A 382 15.58 11.10 -1.91
N VAL A 383 16.74 10.59 -1.49
CA VAL A 383 16.92 10.02 -0.15
C VAL A 383 18.17 10.60 0.50
N SER A 384 18.08 11.04 1.76
CA SER A 384 19.22 11.63 2.46
C SER A 384 20.26 10.56 2.85
N PRO A 385 21.57 10.86 2.80
CA PRO A 385 22.61 9.93 3.25
C PRO A 385 22.48 9.51 4.71
N ASP A 386 22.04 10.41 5.59
CA ASP A 386 21.84 10.13 7.00
C ASP A 386 20.68 9.15 7.22
N PHE A 387 19.57 9.32 6.49
CA PHE A 387 18.46 8.38 6.53
C PHE A 387 18.87 7.01 5.96
N LEU A 388 19.63 6.96 4.86
CA LEU A 388 20.16 5.69 4.32
C LEU A 388 21.07 4.97 5.33
N LYS A 389 21.90 5.71 6.05
CA LYS A 389 22.75 5.16 7.11
C LYS A 389 21.89 4.60 8.25
N ALA A 390 20.89 5.35 8.72
CA ALA A 390 19.98 4.90 9.77
C ALA A 390 19.21 3.63 9.36
N TYR A 391 18.68 3.60 8.12
CA TYR A 391 18.02 2.43 7.55
C TYR A 391 18.96 1.21 7.50
N SER A 392 20.19 1.39 7.01
CA SER A 392 21.17 0.29 6.91
C SER A 392 21.55 -0.27 8.29
N ASN A 393 21.69 0.62 9.29
CA ASN A 393 22.02 0.21 10.66
C ASN A 393 20.86 -0.54 11.33
N TYR A 394 19.62 -0.12 11.07
CA TYR A 394 18.43 -0.88 11.46
C TYR A 394 18.41 -2.25 10.78
N GLN A 395 18.60 -2.27 9.46
CA GLN A 395 18.50 -3.49 8.65
C GLN A 395 19.54 -4.55 9.06
N ALA A 396 20.72 -4.13 9.49
CA ALA A 396 21.77 -5.01 10.01
C ALA A 396 21.40 -5.74 11.31
N LYS A 397 20.32 -5.33 12.00
CA LYS A 397 19.79 -6.01 13.19
C LYS A 397 18.83 -7.15 12.85
N ILE A 398 18.27 -7.16 11.64
CA ILE A 398 17.17 -8.05 11.27
C ILE A 398 17.72 -9.37 10.75
N SER A 399 17.18 -10.48 11.25
CA SER A 399 17.48 -11.81 10.75
C SER A 399 16.56 -12.16 9.57
N ASN A 400 17.17 -12.38 8.40
CA ASN A 400 16.45 -12.73 7.18
C ASN A 400 16.37 -14.25 7.05
N SER A 401 15.15 -14.78 6.99
CA SER A 401 14.90 -16.21 6.83
C SER A 401 13.63 -16.39 6.00
N THR A 402 12.71 -17.24 6.46
CA THR A 402 11.36 -17.35 5.90
C THR A 402 10.51 -16.12 6.27
N LEU A 403 9.46 -15.84 5.47
CA LEU A 403 8.63 -14.62 5.51
C LEU A 403 8.46 -14.00 6.90
N GLY A 404 7.77 -14.68 7.80
CA GLY A 404 7.50 -14.12 9.10
C GLY A 404 8.60 -14.27 10.16
N ARG A 405 9.79 -14.85 9.90
CA ARG A 405 10.90 -14.96 10.89
C ARG A 405 11.58 -13.63 10.78
N THR A 406 11.70 -13.15 9.55
CA THR A 406 11.91 -11.76 9.22
C THR A 406 10.85 -10.88 9.91
N VAL A 407 9.53 -11.11 9.74
CA VAL A 407 8.49 -10.32 10.46
C VAL A 407 8.66 -10.37 11.98
N LEU A 408 8.84 -11.54 12.58
CA LEU A 408 9.04 -11.71 14.02
C LEU A 408 10.32 -11.03 14.51
N SER A 409 11.39 -11.05 13.71
CA SER A 409 12.64 -10.33 13.99
C SER A 409 12.38 -8.81 14.01
N HIS A 410 11.64 -8.29 13.05
CA HIS A 410 11.22 -6.88 13.03
C HIS A 410 10.36 -6.53 14.27
N MET A 411 9.33 -7.34 14.54
CA MET A 411 8.42 -7.13 15.68
C MET A 411 9.11 -7.20 17.03
N TYR A 412 10.13 -8.07 17.20
CA TYR A 412 10.94 -8.10 18.42
C TYR A 412 11.61 -6.74 18.71
N TYR A 413 12.26 -6.13 17.69
CA TYR A 413 12.87 -4.82 17.85
C TYR A 413 11.85 -3.70 18.03
N TYR A 414 10.69 -3.80 17.38
CA TYR A 414 9.58 -2.87 17.61
C TYR A 414 9.09 -2.92 19.07
N PHE A 415 8.90 -4.12 19.64
CA PHE A 415 8.50 -4.24 21.05
C PHE A 415 9.58 -3.76 22.02
N LEU A 416 10.87 -4.04 21.74
CA LEU A 416 11.97 -3.47 22.52
C LEU A 416 11.92 -1.93 22.53
N TRP A 417 11.69 -1.32 21.37
CA TRP A 417 11.53 0.12 21.24
C TRP A 417 10.29 0.64 21.98
N ARG A 418 9.13 -0.01 21.82
CA ARG A 418 7.89 0.36 22.54
C ARG A 418 8.10 0.34 24.05
N PHE A 419 8.66 -0.75 24.61
CA PHE A 419 8.91 -0.84 26.06
C PHE A 419 9.96 0.16 26.54
N PHE A 420 11.01 0.41 25.75
CA PHE A 420 11.97 1.48 26.04
C PHE A 420 11.26 2.84 26.13
N ARG A 421 10.40 3.17 25.16
CA ARG A 421 9.66 4.44 25.12
C ARG A 421 8.47 4.50 26.10
N ILE A 422 8.04 3.37 26.67
CA ILE A 422 7.07 3.35 27.79
C ILE A 422 7.78 3.70 29.10
N LYS A 423 9.01 3.19 29.29
CA LYS A 423 9.82 3.44 30.48
C LYS A 423 10.45 4.83 30.50
N ASN A 424 10.77 5.37 29.33
CA ASN A 424 11.47 6.66 29.17
C ASN A 424 10.54 7.72 28.56
N SER A 425 10.90 8.99 28.72
CA SER A 425 10.07 10.10 28.22
C SER A 425 9.92 10.08 26.69
N ARG A 426 8.68 10.35 26.22
CA ARG A 426 8.34 10.64 24.82
C ARG A 426 8.04 12.12 24.55
N ALA A 427 8.30 13.00 25.52
CA ALA A 427 7.86 14.40 25.46
C ALA A 427 8.32 15.13 24.19
N ALA A 428 9.54 14.85 23.73
CA ALA A 428 10.07 15.44 22.49
C ALA A 428 9.27 15.00 21.26
N GLN A 429 8.94 13.70 21.14
CA GLN A 429 8.20 13.14 20.01
C GLN A 429 6.77 13.65 19.95
N LEU A 430 6.09 13.65 21.11
CA LEU A 430 4.73 14.16 21.22
C LEU A 430 4.68 15.64 20.87
N LYS A 431 5.67 16.43 21.32
CA LYS A 431 5.78 17.84 20.94
C LYS A 431 5.99 18.02 19.44
N THR A 432 6.89 17.25 18.82
CA THR A 432 7.10 17.31 17.36
C THR A 432 5.81 16.96 16.61
N ASN A 433 5.07 15.94 17.07
CA ASN A 433 3.78 15.60 16.49
C ASN A 433 2.77 16.75 16.63
N GLU A 434 2.62 17.32 17.83
CA GLU A 434 1.74 18.48 18.08
C GLU A 434 2.07 19.66 17.14
N ASP A 435 3.36 19.98 16.99
CA ASP A 435 3.81 21.07 16.12
C ASP A 435 3.46 20.84 14.63
N GLN A 436 3.47 19.58 14.15
CA GLN A 436 3.06 19.25 12.79
C GLN A 436 1.54 19.20 12.64
N GLU A 437 0.82 18.66 13.63
CA GLU A 437 -0.64 18.62 13.65
C GLU A 437 -1.26 20.03 13.54
N VAL A 438 -0.66 21.05 14.16
CA VAL A 438 -1.08 22.45 14.01
C VAL A 438 -1.03 22.90 12.54
N LYS A 439 0.00 22.51 11.79
CA LYS A 439 0.14 22.85 10.36
C LYS A 439 -0.90 22.12 9.52
N PHE A 440 -1.10 20.83 9.76
CA PHE A 440 -2.10 20.03 9.04
C PHE A 440 -3.53 20.52 9.31
N LYS A 441 -3.82 20.95 10.55
CA LYS A 441 -5.12 21.53 10.92
C LYS A 441 -5.42 22.81 10.17
N LYS A 442 -4.43 23.71 10.08
CA LYS A 442 -4.58 24.93 9.28
C LYS A 442 -4.88 24.61 7.81
N ASN A 443 -4.17 23.65 7.22
CA ASN A 443 -4.42 23.21 5.85
C ASN A 443 -5.82 22.61 5.66
N HIS A 444 -6.27 21.79 6.61
CA HIS A 444 -7.65 21.27 6.65
C HIS A 444 -8.70 22.39 6.65
N GLU A 445 -8.53 23.40 7.50
CA GLU A 445 -9.50 24.50 7.60
C GLU A 445 -9.55 25.34 6.33
N GLU A 446 -8.40 25.64 5.72
CA GLU A 446 -8.31 26.40 4.47
C GLU A 446 -8.93 25.64 3.29
N LEU A 447 -8.55 24.37 3.12
CA LEU A 447 -9.08 23.53 2.04
C LEU A 447 -10.56 23.19 2.25
N GLY A 448 -10.98 22.95 3.50
CA GLY A 448 -12.37 22.68 3.86
C GLY A 448 -13.31 23.83 3.47
N LYS A 449 -12.90 25.09 3.71
CA LYS A 449 -13.65 26.27 3.24
C LYS A 449 -13.80 26.28 1.72
N LYS A 450 -12.69 26.07 1.00
CA LYS A 450 -12.69 26.04 -0.47
C LYS A 450 -13.61 24.94 -1.02
N VAL A 451 -13.58 23.74 -0.42
CA VAL A 451 -14.46 22.63 -0.79
C VAL A 451 -15.92 22.99 -0.53
N GLY A 452 -16.24 23.60 0.61
CA GLY A 452 -17.59 24.07 0.93
C GLY A 452 -18.13 25.07 -0.09
N ASP A 453 -17.32 26.05 -0.52
CA ASP A 453 -17.71 27.03 -1.54
C ASP A 453 -17.99 26.37 -2.91
N LEU A 454 -17.18 25.38 -3.29
CA LEU A 454 -17.37 24.62 -4.52
C LEU A 454 -18.60 23.70 -4.46
N GLU A 455 -18.87 23.11 -3.30
CA GLU A 455 -20.07 22.30 -3.07
C GLU A 455 -21.33 23.15 -3.27
N GLU A 456 -21.34 24.38 -2.77
CA GLU A 456 -22.47 25.30 -2.94
C GLU A 456 -22.67 25.69 -4.42
N LYS A 457 -21.59 25.96 -5.17
CA LYS A 457 -21.66 26.17 -6.63
C LYS A 457 -22.23 24.96 -7.36
N TYR A 458 -21.80 23.75 -6.98
CA TYR A 458 -22.36 22.51 -7.50
C TYR A 458 -23.86 22.38 -7.21
N LYS A 459 -24.30 22.67 -5.97
CA LYS A 459 -25.72 22.66 -5.58
C LYS A 459 -26.55 23.64 -6.42
N GLN A 460 -26.01 24.83 -6.68
CA GLN A 460 -26.65 25.85 -7.52
C GLN A 460 -26.77 25.40 -8.98
N ALA A 461 -25.69 24.86 -9.56
CA ALA A 461 -25.70 24.31 -10.92
C ALA A 461 -26.69 23.14 -11.06
N ASN A 462 -26.77 22.26 -10.06
CA ASN A 462 -27.73 21.14 -10.03
C ASN A 462 -29.17 21.64 -10.01
N LYS A 463 -29.47 22.69 -9.24
CA LYS A 463 -30.79 23.33 -9.24
C LYS A 463 -31.14 23.93 -10.60
N LYS A 464 -30.18 24.60 -11.28
CA LYS A 464 -30.35 25.15 -12.63
C LYS A 464 -30.64 24.04 -13.65
N ALA A 465 -29.84 22.97 -13.66
CA ALA A 465 -30.01 21.83 -14.56
C ALA A 465 -31.36 21.12 -14.37
N ARG A 466 -31.79 20.91 -13.12
CA ARG A 466 -33.12 20.33 -12.81
C ARG A 466 -34.26 21.21 -13.33
N LYS A 467 -34.15 22.53 -13.18
CA LYS A 467 -35.14 23.47 -13.69
C LYS A 467 -35.22 23.43 -15.23
N ALA A 468 -34.08 23.44 -15.91
CA ALA A 468 -34.01 23.38 -17.37
C ALA A 468 -34.57 22.04 -17.91
N SER A 469 -34.18 20.91 -17.31
CA SER A 469 -34.69 19.59 -17.67
C SER A 469 -36.22 19.49 -17.45
N GLY A 470 -36.72 20.07 -16.36
CA GLY A 470 -38.16 20.16 -16.09
C GLY A 470 -38.92 20.99 -17.12
N ALA A 471 -38.33 22.09 -17.62
CA ALA A 471 -38.93 22.91 -18.67
C ALA A 471 -39.06 22.13 -20.00
N VAL A 472 -37.99 21.43 -20.40
CA VAL A 472 -38.00 20.54 -21.58
C VAL A 472 -39.04 19.43 -21.43
N GLN A 473 -39.09 18.76 -20.27
CA GLN A 473 -40.05 17.68 -20.04
C GLN A 473 -41.50 18.18 -20.06
N ASN A 474 -41.77 19.36 -19.48
CA ASN A 474 -43.10 19.96 -19.52
C ASN A 474 -43.52 20.29 -20.96
N GLN A 475 -42.61 20.82 -21.78
CA GLN A 475 -42.91 21.10 -23.19
C GLN A 475 -43.13 19.82 -23.99
N ARG A 476 -42.30 18.78 -23.80
CA ARG A 476 -42.52 17.44 -24.38
C ARG A 476 -43.91 16.93 -24.06
N ASN A 477 -44.33 16.99 -22.79
CA ASN A 477 -45.65 16.52 -22.36
C ASN A 477 -46.81 17.30 -23.02
N MET A 478 -46.66 18.62 -23.22
CA MET A 478 -47.65 19.44 -23.94
C MET A 478 -47.69 19.11 -25.43
N GLN A 479 -46.54 18.89 -26.04
CA GLN A 479 -46.42 18.64 -27.47
C GLN A 479 -46.80 17.23 -27.89
N THR A 480 -46.61 16.22 -27.03
CA THR A 480 -47.20 14.89 -27.24
C THR A 480 -48.73 14.94 -27.39
N ARG A 481 -49.39 15.97 -26.82
CA ARG A 481 -50.84 16.21 -26.97
C ARG A 481 -51.21 17.05 -28.20
N ALA A 482 -50.28 17.83 -28.73
CA ALA A 482 -50.53 18.85 -29.78
C ALA A 482 -49.79 18.60 -31.11
N GLY A 483 -48.88 17.62 -31.18
CA GLY A 483 -48.13 17.24 -32.38
C GLY A 483 -46.95 18.14 -32.76
N GLY A 484 -46.25 18.78 -31.81
CA GLY A 484 -45.14 19.72 -32.09
C GLY A 484 -43.74 19.26 -31.63
N GLU A 485 -42.69 19.96 -32.06
CA GLU A 485 -41.29 19.74 -31.61
C GLU A 485 -40.86 20.72 -30.51
N VAL A 486 -39.98 20.26 -29.60
CA VAL A 486 -39.49 21.04 -28.44
C VAL A 486 -38.73 22.27 -28.94
N ASP A 487 -38.88 23.41 -28.27
CA ASP A 487 -38.17 24.63 -28.60
C ASP A 487 -36.64 24.39 -28.59
N PRO A 488 -35.94 24.62 -29.71
CA PRO A 488 -34.49 24.46 -29.79
C PRO A 488 -33.72 25.25 -28.72
N GLN A 489 -34.22 26.41 -28.30
CA GLN A 489 -33.59 27.20 -27.24
C GLN A 489 -33.69 26.49 -25.88
N LEU A 490 -34.81 25.84 -25.56
CA LEU A 490 -34.94 25.07 -24.32
C LEU A 490 -34.03 23.84 -24.29
N LEU A 491 -33.83 23.20 -25.45
CA LEU A 491 -32.86 22.10 -25.58
C LEU A 491 -31.42 22.60 -25.40
N GLN A 492 -31.07 23.77 -25.95
CA GLN A 492 -29.77 24.40 -25.77
C GLN A 492 -29.53 24.80 -24.31
N ASP A 493 -30.52 25.41 -23.66
CA ASP A 493 -30.46 25.80 -22.25
C ASP A 493 -30.31 24.57 -21.33
N GLU A 494 -31.00 23.46 -21.62
CA GLU A 494 -30.83 22.20 -20.91
C GLU A 494 -29.42 21.62 -21.08
N ALA A 495 -28.90 21.61 -22.31
CA ALA A 495 -27.54 21.14 -22.60
C ALA A 495 -26.50 21.99 -21.86
N GLN A 496 -26.57 23.32 -21.97
CA GLN A 496 -25.67 24.23 -21.27
C GLN A 496 -25.74 24.05 -19.74
N ALA A 497 -26.94 23.92 -19.17
CA ALA A 497 -27.09 23.74 -17.73
C ALA A 497 -26.54 22.39 -17.25
N LYS A 498 -26.61 21.34 -18.08
CA LYS A 498 -25.99 20.03 -17.80
C LYS A 498 -24.46 20.11 -17.87
N ASP A 499 -23.91 20.82 -18.86
CA ASP A 499 -22.46 21.03 -18.98
C ASP A 499 -21.91 21.81 -17.77
N GLU A 500 -22.59 22.89 -17.37
CA GLU A 500 -22.24 23.66 -16.18
C GLU A 500 -22.30 22.81 -14.89
N LEU A 501 -23.30 21.93 -14.77
CA LEU A 501 -23.42 20.99 -13.66
C LEU A 501 -22.24 20.02 -13.61
N GLU A 502 -21.86 19.42 -14.73
CA GLU A 502 -20.75 18.46 -14.77
C GLU A 502 -19.41 19.14 -14.47
N ILE A 503 -19.17 20.36 -14.98
CA ILE A 503 -17.98 21.15 -14.65
C ILE A 503 -17.94 21.50 -13.16
N ALA A 504 -19.06 21.97 -12.60
CA ALA A 504 -19.14 22.32 -11.18
C ALA A 504 -18.92 21.10 -10.28
N LYS A 505 -19.50 19.95 -10.66
CA LYS A 505 -19.34 18.68 -9.96
C LYS A 505 -17.89 18.18 -10.01
N ASP A 506 -17.25 18.18 -11.17
CA ASP A 506 -15.85 17.76 -11.35
C ASP A 506 -14.90 18.64 -10.51
N ASN A 507 -15.07 19.96 -10.56
CA ASN A 507 -14.27 20.89 -9.75
C ASN A 507 -14.43 20.66 -8.25
N TRP A 508 -15.66 20.45 -7.78
CA TRP A 508 -15.94 20.14 -6.38
C TRP A 508 -15.30 18.81 -5.96
N LEU A 509 -15.51 17.74 -6.73
CA LEU A 509 -15.02 16.40 -6.39
C LEU A 509 -13.49 16.31 -6.41
N LYS A 510 -12.81 17.03 -7.30
CA LYS A 510 -11.33 17.13 -7.31
C LYS A 510 -10.79 17.75 -6.03
N GLU A 511 -11.35 18.87 -5.59
CA GLU A 511 -10.90 19.53 -4.36
C GLU A 511 -11.34 18.77 -3.11
N LYS A 512 -12.51 18.12 -3.14
CA LYS A 512 -12.93 17.20 -2.09
C LYS A 512 -11.97 16.02 -1.96
N ALA A 513 -11.51 15.43 -3.06
CA ALA A 513 -10.51 14.35 -3.02
C ALA A 513 -9.20 14.80 -2.35
N LYS A 514 -8.75 16.05 -2.60
CA LYS A 514 -7.60 16.64 -1.90
C LYS A 514 -7.87 16.76 -0.39
N LEU A 515 -9.08 17.16 0.00
CA LEU A 515 -9.46 17.25 1.41
C LEU A 515 -9.50 15.87 2.07
N ASP A 516 -10.08 14.89 1.39
CA ASP A 516 -10.21 13.50 1.87
C ASP A 516 -8.83 12.81 1.99
N SER A 517 -7.83 13.25 1.22
CA SER A 517 -6.44 12.75 1.30
C SER A 517 -5.64 13.32 2.47
N LEU A 518 -6.11 14.37 3.15
CA LEU A 518 -5.29 15.01 4.18
C LEU A 518 -5.05 14.06 5.39
N PRO A 519 -3.89 14.18 6.08
CA PRO A 519 -3.55 13.34 7.23
C PRO A 519 -4.58 13.39 8.35
N SER A 520 -4.72 12.29 9.07
CA SER A 520 -5.52 12.28 10.29
C SER A 520 -4.88 13.19 11.36
N ILE A 521 -5.68 14.05 12.01
CA ILE A 521 -5.19 15.02 13.00
C ILE A 521 -5.66 14.63 14.40
N GLY A 522 -4.80 14.83 15.42
CA GLY A 522 -5.20 14.87 16.83
C GLY A 522 -5.49 13.50 17.45
N LYS A 523 -5.21 12.40 16.75
CA LYS A 523 -5.44 11.04 17.23
C LYS A 523 -4.27 10.51 18.03
N THR A 524 -3.06 10.60 17.47
CA THR A 524 -1.85 9.97 18.00
C THR A 524 -1.53 10.43 19.43
N GLY A 525 -1.74 11.71 19.75
CA GLY A 525 -1.51 12.24 21.10
C GLY A 525 -2.37 11.59 22.19
N VAL A 526 -3.57 11.08 21.84
CA VAL A 526 -4.50 10.44 22.78
C VAL A 526 -4.41 8.92 22.73
N SER A 527 -4.33 8.35 21.52
CA SER A 527 -4.34 6.90 21.31
C SER A 527 -3.01 6.23 21.72
N LEU A 528 -1.87 6.88 21.49
CA LEU A 528 -0.57 6.28 21.73
C LEU A 528 -0.33 5.95 23.23
N PRO A 529 -0.59 6.87 24.20
CA PRO A 529 -0.49 6.52 25.62
C PRO A 529 -1.48 5.43 26.06
N MET A 530 -2.68 5.40 25.46
CA MET A 530 -3.67 4.34 25.72
C MET A 530 -3.14 2.98 25.25
N TYR A 531 -2.64 2.87 24.02
CA TYR A 531 -2.07 1.63 23.51
C TYR A 531 -0.81 1.19 24.25
N ASP A 532 0.04 2.13 24.68
CA ASP A 532 1.18 1.83 25.55
C ASP A 532 0.74 1.17 26.87
N ARG A 533 -0.29 1.72 27.53
CA ARG A 533 -0.87 1.11 28.74
C ARG A 533 -1.45 -0.26 28.45
N LEU A 534 -2.20 -0.42 27.36
CA LEU A 534 -2.80 -1.70 26.97
C LEU A 534 -1.73 -2.76 26.68
N LEU A 535 -0.64 -2.42 25.97
CA LEU A 535 0.45 -3.35 25.67
C LEU A 535 1.07 -3.93 26.93
N VAL A 536 1.30 -3.10 27.95
CA VAL A 536 1.81 -3.56 29.26
C VAL A 536 0.80 -4.50 29.93
N GLN A 537 -0.47 -4.11 30.00
CA GLN A 537 -1.52 -4.91 30.61
C GLN A 537 -1.69 -6.27 29.91
N GLU A 538 -1.67 -6.29 28.58
CA GLU A 538 -1.76 -7.49 27.76
C GLU A 538 -0.56 -8.41 27.99
N THR A 539 0.65 -7.84 28.04
CA THR A 539 1.88 -8.59 28.35
C THR A 539 1.79 -9.26 29.72
N GLU A 540 1.37 -8.54 30.75
CA GLU A 540 1.15 -9.10 32.09
C GLU A 540 0.05 -10.17 32.11
N GLN A 541 -1.02 -9.98 31.33
CA GLN A 541 -2.12 -10.94 31.24
C GLN A 541 -1.67 -12.23 30.54
N ILE A 542 -0.86 -12.15 29.48
CA ILE A 542 -0.26 -13.32 28.83
C ILE A 542 0.59 -14.10 29.85
N ILE A 543 1.42 -13.41 30.64
CA ILE A 543 2.23 -14.05 31.70
C ILE A 543 1.34 -14.77 32.71
N LYS A 544 0.23 -14.15 33.14
CA LYS A 544 -0.74 -14.77 34.07
C LYS A 544 -1.48 -15.97 33.46
N LEU A 545 -1.77 -15.92 32.16
CA LEU A 545 -2.47 -16.98 31.43
C LEU A 545 -1.57 -18.16 31.06
N ALA A 546 -0.24 -17.95 31.05
CA ALA A 546 0.74 -18.99 30.79
C ALA A 546 0.67 -20.05 31.90
N GLN A 547 0.38 -21.30 31.50
CA GLN A 547 0.22 -22.45 32.39
C GLN A 547 0.94 -23.66 31.79
N PRO A 548 1.40 -24.63 32.60
CA PRO A 548 1.96 -25.88 32.09
C PRO A 548 1.01 -26.54 31.08
N GLY A 549 1.52 -26.90 29.90
CA GLY A 549 0.76 -27.51 28.81
C GLY A 549 0.16 -26.54 27.77
N LYS A 550 0.12 -25.23 28.04
CA LYS A 550 -0.22 -24.23 27.00
C LYS A 550 1.03 -23.80 26.25
N LYS A 551 1.03 -24.01 24.93
CA LYS A 551 2.11 -23.53 24.04
C LYS A 551 1.88 -22.08 23.68
N LEU A 552 2.81 -21.20 24.03
CA LEU A 552 2.80 -19.79 23.62
C LEU A 552 3.24 -19.69 22.15
N ARG A 553 2.53 -18.92 21.33
CA ARG A 553 2.91 -18.73 19.92
C ARG A 553 4.16 -17.86 19.77
N PRO A 554 4.98 -18.06 18.72
CA PRO A 554 6.23 -17.34 18.47
C PRO A 554 6.15 -15.81 18.53
N HIS A 555 5.09 -15.17 18.00
CA HIS A 555 4.90 -13.72 18.14
C HIS A 555 4.90 -13.27 19.60
N TYR A 556 4.10 -13.94 20.41
CA TYR A 556 3.99 -13.66 21.84
C TYR A 556 5.23 -14.09 22.63
N GLN A 557 5.95 -15.13 22.18
CA GLN A 557 7.28 -15.44 22.73
C GLN A 557 8.25 -14.26 22.49
N GLY A 558 8.24 -13.67 21.29
CA GLY A 558 9.02 -12.48 20.96
C GLY A 558 8.63 -11.27 21.82
N LEU A 559 7.34 -11.02 22.00
CA LEU A 559 6.82 -9.98 22.90
C LEU A 559 7.29 -10.18 24.35
N LEU A 560 7.09 -11.37 24.92
CA LEU A 560 7.51 -11.65 26.30
C LEU A 560 9.03 -11.60 26.46
N LYS A 561 9.79 -11.99 25.43
CA LYS A 561 11.24 -11.84 25.41
C LYS A 561 11.63 -10.35 25.48
N ALA A 562 11.07 -9.52 24.61
CA ALA A 562 11.34 -8.08 24.59
C ALA A 562 10.98 -7.41 25.92
N TRP A 563 9.83 -7.79 26.50
CA TRP A 563 9.42 -7.35 27.84
C TRP A 563 10.45 -7.73 28.91
N LYS A 564 10.84 -9.00 28.95
CA LYS A 564 11.82 -9.50 29.92
C LYS A 564 13.16 -8.78 29.77
N ASP A 565 13.65 -8.62 28.54
CA ASP A 565 14.89 -7.90 28.28
C ASP A 565 14.81 -6.46 28.80
N ALA A 566 13.70 -5.76 28.56
CA ALA A 566 13.47 -4.41 29.08
C ALA A 566 13.47 -4.32 30.61
N GLN A 567 12.90 -5.32 31.29
CA GLN A 567 12.86 -5.40 32.76
C GLN A 567 14.23 -5.75 33.36
N ASP A 568 14.97 -6.66 32.73
CA ASP A 568 16.27 -7.16 33.20
C ASP A 568 17.44 -6.20 32.88
N GLY A 569 17.17 -4.99 32.36
CA GLY A 569 18.19 -4.04 31.94
C GLY A 569 18.98 -4.47 30.70
N LYS A 570 18.46 -5.43 29.93
CA LYS A 570 18.99 -5.94 28.65
C LYS A 570 18.25 -5.38 27.44
N GLY A 571 17.27 -4.50 27.65
CA GLY A 571 16.57 -3.77 26.61
C GLY A 571 17.44 -2.68 26.00
N LEU A 572 16.82 -1.79 25.21
CA LEU A 572 17.55 -0.69 24.56
C LEU A 572 18.10 0.30 25.59
N ASP A 573 19.33 0.76 25.35
CA ASP A 573 19.98 1.82 26.11
C ASP A 573 20.09 3.08 25.26
N GLU A 574 19.73 4.24 25.84
CA GLU A 574 19.64 5.51 25.11
C GLU A 574 20.95 5.92 24.42
N LYS A 575 22.11 5.55 25.00
CA LYS A 575 23.43 5.90 24.45
C LYS A 575 23.94 4.84 23.49
N LYS A 576 23.83 3.55 23.86
CA LYS A 576 24.37 2.44 23.06
C LYS A 576 23.54 2.16 21.81
N ASP A 577 22.23 2.33 21.91
CA ASP A 577 21.27 2.01 20.86
C ASP A 577 20.63 3.25 20.23
N ALA A 578 21.29 4.42 20.37
CA ALA A 578 20.79 5.71 19.91
C ALA A 578 20.35 5.71 18.43
N GLU A 579 21.09 5.04 17.55
CA GLU A 579 20.75 4.97 16.12
C GLU A 579 19.50 4.11 15.87
N LEU A 580 19.35 2.99 16.58
CA LEU A 580 18.17 2.12 16.45
C LEU A 580 16.93 2.80 17.03
N ILE A 581 17.06 3.41 18.20
CA ILE A 581 16.00 4.20 18.83
C ILE A 581 15.60 5.36 17.91
N GLY A 582 16.57 6.12 17.41
CA GLY A 582 16.35 7.22 16.49
C GLY A 582 15.64 6.80 15.21
N PHE A 583 15.93 5.61 14.68
CA PHE A 583 15.25 5.10 13.49
C PHE A 583 13.73 4.97 13.68
N PHE A 584 13.30 4.31 14.77
CA PHE A 584 11.87 4.18 15.09
C PHE A 584 11.23 5.53 15.44
N ASP A 585 11.96 6.37 16.16
CA ASP A 585 11.48 7.67 16.59
C ASP A 585 11.21 8.60 15.41
N SER A 586 12.09 8.59 14.41
CA SER A 586 12.10 9.56 13.32
C SER A 586 11.45 9.07 12.04
N TYR A 587 11.43 7.77 11.74
CA TYR A 587 11.05 7.30 10.39
C TYR A 587 9.88 6.31 10.38
N MET A 588 9.61 5.61 11.48
CA MET A 588 8.55 4.60 11.53
C MET A 588 7.26 5.17 12.08
N HIS A 589 6.20 5.12 11.27
CA HIS A 589 4.85 5.50 11.71
C HIS A 589 4.22 4.42 12.59
N ASP A 590 3.16 4.78 13.31
CA ASP A 590 2.39 3.87 14.15
C ASP A 590 0.92 3.85 13.70
N SER A 591 0.62 3.04 12.69
CA SER A 591 -0.70 3.04 12.06
C SER A 591 -1.83 2.65 13.02
N LEU A 592 -1.54 1.85 14.05
CA LEU A 592 -2.52 1.52 15.08
C LEU A 592 -2.91 2.77 15.89
N ALA A 593 -1.93 3.55 16.36
CA ALA A 593 -2.16 4.79 17.08
C ALA A 593 -2.69 5.92 16.16
N GLY A 594 -2.13 6.08 14.96
CA GLY A 594 -2.48 7.15 14.03
C GLY A 594 -3.92 7.09 13.53
N PHE A 595 -4.47 5.88 13.39
CA PHE A 595 -5.82 5.69 12.84
C PHE A 595 -6.86 5.26 13.87
N ALA A 596 -6.56 4.24 14.69
CA ALA A 596 -7.45 3.64 15.71
C ALA A 596 -8.85 3.26 15.18
N THR A 597 -8.92 2.58 14.03
CA THR A 597 -10.16 2.36 13.27
C THR A 597 -10.86 1.02 13.50
N ASP A 598 -10.22 0.06 14.17
CA ASP A 598 -10.76 -1.25 14.51
C ASP A 598 -10.31 -1.66 15.91
N LEU A 599 -10.92 -2.70 16.50
CA LEU A 599 -10.54 -3.13 17.85
C LEU A 599 -9.22 -3.94 17.89
N THR A 600 -8.22 -3.62 17.07
CA THR A 600 -6.89 -4.27 17.11
C THR A 600 -6.20 -4.02 18.44
N LEU A 601 -5.67 -5.08 19.08
CA LEU A 601 -4.89 -4.97 20.30
C LEU A 601 -3.42 -4.69 19.94
N PRO A 602 -2.68 -3.89 20.73
CA PRO A 602 -1.26 -3.60 20.45
C PRO A 602 -0.36 -4.83 20.52
N SER A 603 -0.77 -5.90 21.23
CA SER A 603 -0.06 -7.18 21.24
C SER A 603 -0.45 -8.13 20.10
N ASP A 604 -1.43 -7.78 19.26
CA ASP A 604 -1.87 -8.67 18.18
C ASP A 604 -0.75 -8.90 17.15
N PRO A 605 -0.66 -10.11 16.59
CA PRO A 605 0.27 -10.41 15.50
C PRO A 605 -0.20 -9.78 14.17
N ARG A 606 0.75 -9.62 13.24
CA ARG A 606 0.44 -9.31 11.85
C ARG A 606 -0.24 -10.51 11.18
N CYS A 607 -1.44 -10.30 10.65
CA CYS A 607 -2.14 -11.31 9.85
C CYS A 607 -1.57 -11.35 8.41
N ILE A 608 -1.23 -12.54 7.93
CA ILE A 608 -0.76 -12.78 6.56
C ILE A 608 -1.45 -14.02 5.99
N TYR A 609 -2.12 -13.91 4.85
CA TYR A 609 -2.74 -15.00 4.09
C TYR A 609 -1.79 -15.58 3.02
N VAL A 610 -1.96 -16.86 2.64
CA VAL A 610 -1.16 -17.61 1.66
C VAL A 610 -2.05 -18.37 0.66
N GLY A 611 -2.19 -17.82 -0.55
CA GLY A 611 -2.78 -18.56 -1.66
C GLY A 611 -4.30 -18.76 -1.60
N GLY A 612 -5.01 -17.88 -0.89
CA GLY A 612 -6.45 -17.91 -0.64
C GLY A 612 -6.74 -17.43 0.79
N ASP A 613 -7.78 -17.99 1.42
CA ASP A 613 -8.19 -17.68 2.80
C ASP A 613 -7.33 -18.41 3.85
N ASP A 614 -6.39 -19.26 3.40
CA ASP A 614 -5.46 -19.96 4.27
C ASP A 614 -4.44 -18.97 4.86
N GLU A 615 -4.32 -18.91 6.18
CA GLU A 615 -3.32 -18.06 6.84
C GLU A 615 -1.91 -18.66 6.77
N ALA A 616 -0.90 -17.79 6.65
CA ALA A 616 0.50 -18.18 6.65
C ALA A 616 0.80 -18.97 7.94
N MET A 617 1.19 -20.24 7.79
CA MET A 617 1.63 -21.08 8.91
C MET A 617 3.02 -20.67 9.41
N TYR A 618 3.18 -19.41 9.73
CA TYR A 618 4.50 -18.83 9.84
C TYR A 618 5.18 -19.15 11.18
N ALA A 619 4.42 -19.32 12.25
CA ALA A 619 4.96 -19.81 13.50
C ALA A 619 5.34 -21.31 13.48
N GLY A 620 4.97 -22.06 12.44
CA GLY A 620 5.20 -23.51 12.33
C GLY A 620 6.67 -23.87 12.11
N LEU A 621 7.30 -24.42 13.15
CA LEU A 621 8.53 -25.20 13.06
C LEU A 621 8.42 -26.23 11.92
N ILE A 622 9.27 -26.12 10.88
CA ILE A 622 9.74 -27.35 10.23
C ILE A 622 10.71 -27.98 11.24
N SER A 623 10.27 -29.10 11.77
CA SER A 623 10.98 -29.97 12.68
C SER A 623 12.29 -30.47 12.07
N THR A 624 13.42 -29.82 12.37
CA THR A 624 14.75 -30.47 12.48
C THR A 624 15.77 -29.52 13.09
N ILE A 625 15.75 -29.36 14.41
CA ILE A 625 16.99 -29.34 15.19
C ILE A 625 16.82 -30.48 16.17
N GLN A 626 17.41 -31.63 15.83
CA GLN A 626 17.60 -32.72 16.76
C GLN A 626 18.29 -32.19 18.01
N ALA A 627 17.86 -32.71 19.14
CA ALA A 627 18.54 -32.61 20.41
C ALA A 627 20.05 -32.81 20.26
N SER A 628 20.83 -31.77 20.56
CA SER A 628 22.20 -31.91 21.03
C SER A 628 22.40 -30.99 22.24
N ALA A 629 21.71 -31.33 23.32
CA ALA A 629 22.11 -31.01 24.68
C ALA A 629 21.67 -32.21 25.54
N ALA A 630 22.53 -33.22 25.57
CA ALA A 630 22.69 -34.07 26.74
C ALA A 630 23.70 -33.39 27.66
#